data_AF-A0AAD0P4W7-F1
#
_entry.id   AF-A0AAD0P4W7-F1
#
_cell.length_a   1.000
_cell.length_b   1.000
_cell.length_c   1.000
_cell.angle_alpha   90.00
_cell.angle_beta   90.00
_cell.angle_gamma   90.00
#
_symmetry.space_group_name_H-M   'P 1'
#
loop_
_entity.id
_entity.type
_entity.pdbx_description
1 polymer ?
#
loop_
_entity_poly.entity_id
_entity_poly.type
_entity_poly.pdbx_seq_one_letter_code
_entity_poly.pdbx_strand_id
1 'polypeptide(L)'
;MEGSMELSNVTLLSGETFDENVLGAVVLRQNGDIPFQSALLQDFDMVVLVLHEEQDREHIVRHTIAGDQRTQSVHIGLFALEQAVMAGDNNELLISLMRGEVIWDPKGILEEMRREILQFEGPIKERVAFMEFARFLHMYVKSKRYIEAGFIMDAYNCVLIALYHWARIEVSEVGAFPEPAIWEQVKSMNTSVHKLYEELTVSTETLEQRVELVLLACEFGIMSKMTDCCLLLFNILNSRKEAWSIKELLQHSGLSQLESELPLVLRKLVSRSLIREITSWADVHEGEGHAIRYTL
;
A
#
# COMPACT_ATOMS: atom_id res chain seq x y z
N MET A 1 -34.11 15.16 -12.95
CA MET A 1 -35.14 14.17 -12.61
C MET A 1 -34.60 12.74 -12.74
N GLU A 2 -33.84 12.41 -13.79
CA GLU A 2 -33.17 11.09 -13.93
C GLU A 2 -32.23 10.76 -12.76
N GLY A 3 -31.30 11.64 -12.38
CA GLY A 3 -30.35 11.35 -11.28
C GLY A 3 -31.00 11.11 -9.90
N SER A 4 -32.19 11.67 -9.63
CA SER A 4 -32.92 11.42 -8.38
C SER A 4 -33.61 10.05 -8.38
N MET A 5 -34.07 9.57 -9.54
CA MET A 5 -34.64 8.21 -9.67
C MET A 5 -33.55 7.14 -9.59
N GLU A 6 -32.36 7.40 -10.14
CA GLU A 6 -31.25 6.46 -10.05
C GLU A 6 -30.72 6.34 -8.61
N LEU A 7 -30.50 7.45 -7.90
CA LEU A 7 -30.11 7.42 -6.48
C LEU A 7 -31.15 6.73 -5.60
N SER A 8 -32.44 6.81 -5.95
CA SER A 8 -33.52 6.08 -5.25
C SER A 8 -33.41 4.56 -5.45
N ASN A 9 -33.05 4.11 -6.65
CA ASN A 9 -32.81 2.69 -6.93
C ASN A 9 -31.54 2.17 -6.24
N VAL A 10 -30.48 2.97 -6.21
CA VAL A 10 -29.23 2.66 -5.48
C VAL A 10 -29.51 2.57 -3.97
N THR A 11 -30.35 3.46 -3.45
CA THR A 11 -30.82 3.41 -2.03
C THR A 11 -31.60 2.13 -1.75
N LEU A 12 -32.47 1.70 -2.67
CA LEU A 12 -33.20 0.43 -2.55
C LEU A 12 -32.28 -0.79 -2.62
N LEU A 13 -31.23 -0.76 -3.44
CA LEU A 13 -30.30 -1.88 -3.62
C LEU A 13 -29.32 -2.05 -2.46
N SER A 14 -28.91 -0.96 -1.82
CA SER A 14 -27.90 -0.93 -0.75
C SER A 14 -28.48 -0.78 0.66
N GLY A 15 -29.71 -0.26 0.79
CA GLY A 15 -30.30 0.14 2.07
C GLY A 15 -29.75 1.46 2.63
N GLU A 16 -28.90 2.18 1.88
CA GLU A 16 -28.23 3.41 2.31
C GLU A 16 -28.76 4.63 1.56
N THR A 17 -28.94 5.76 2.25
CA THR A 17 -29.27 7.04 1.61
C THR A 17 -28.01 7.72 1.09
N PHE A 18 -27.93 7.93 -0.22
CA PHE A 18 -26.83 8.64 -0.88
C PHE A 18 -27.09 10.15 -0.89
N ASP A 19 -26.06 10.95 -0.63
CA ASP A 19 -26.10 12.40 -0.81
C ASP A 19 -25.61 12.80 -2.22
N GLU A 20 -25.71 14.09 -2.57
CA GLU A 20 -25.32 14.60 -3.89
C GLU A 20 -23.81 14.53 -4.17
N ASN A 21 -22.98 14.25 -3.15
CA ASN A 21 -21.51 14.25 -3.25
C ASN A 21 -20.93 12.86 -3.58
N VAL A 22 -21.79 11.86 -3.80
CA VAL A 22 -21.40 10.49 -4.12
C VAL A 22 -20.94 10.39 -5.57
N LEU A 23 -19.66 10.07 -5.74
CA LEU A 23 -19.02 9.84 -7.04
C LEU A 23 -19.26 8.43 -7.57
N GLY A 24 -19.42 7.45 -6.68
CA GLY A 24 -19.62 6.07 -7.04
C GLY A 24 -20.00 5.19 -5.85
N ALA A 25 -20.58 4.03 -6.12
CA ALA A 25 -20.88 3.02 -5.11
C ALA A 25 -20.72 1.60 -5.64
N VAL A 26 -20.15 0.73 -4.81
CA VAL A 26 -19.95 -0.69 -5.08
C VAL A 26 -20.60 -1.51 -3.97
N VAL A 27 -21.30 -2.57 -4.33
CA VAL A 27 -21.90 -3.51 -3.37
C VAL A 27 -21.22 -4.87 -3.50
N LEU A 28 -20.66 -5.34 -2.40
CA LEU A 28 -20.14 -6.69 -2.28
C LEU A 28 -21.14 -7.52 -1.46
N ARG A 29 -21.66 -8.61 -2.05
CA ARG A 29 -22.66 -9.50 -1.41
C ARG A 29 -22.07 -10.86 -1.12
N GLN A 30 -22.64 -11.53 -0.13
CA GLN A 30 -22.42 -12.94 0.14
C GLN A 30 -23.14 -13.81 -0.92
N ASN A 31 -22.57 -13.95 -2.13
CA ASN A 31 -23.13 -14.83 -3.16
C ASN A 31 -22.34 -16.14 -3.27
N GLY A 32 -22.95 -17.26 -2.88
CA GLY A 32 -22.51 -18.64 -3.17
C GLY A 32 -21.12 -19.02 -2.66
N ASP A 33 -20.09 -18.56 -3.37
CA ASP A 33 -18.70 -18.59 -2.94
C ASP A 33 -18.38 -17.27 -2.25
N ILE A 34 -18.42 -17.28 -0.91
CA ILE A 34 -17.88 -16.16 -0.11
C ILE A 34 -16.46 -15.90 -0.61
N PRO A 35 -16.11 -14.67 -1.02
CA PRO A 35 -14.72 -14.33 -1.22
C PRO A 35 -14.02 -14.59 0.12
N PHE A 36 -13.25 -15.68 0.22
CA PHE A 36 -12.49 -16.06 1.43
C PHE A 36 -11.63 -14.89 1.97
N GLN A 37 -11.39 -13.90 1.11
CA GLN A 37 -10.60 -12.72 1.38
C GLN A 37 -11.36 -11.63 2.16
N SER A 38 -12.70 -11.61 2.19
CA SER A 38 -13.48 -10.61 2.96
C SER A 38 -13.94 -11.21 4.30
N ALA A 39 -13.37 -10.71 5.39
CA ALA A 39 -13.76 -11.06 6.76
C ALA A 39 -15.13 -10.48 7.12
N LEU A 40 -15.52 -9.34 6.51
CA LEU A 40 -16.77 -8.64 6.83
C LEU A 40 -18.01 -9.44 6.41
N LEU A 41 -17.94 -10.17 5.30
CA LEU A 41 -19.05 -11.02 4.82
C LEU A 41 -19.30 -12.27 5.69
N GLN A 42 -18.55 -12.44 6.79
CA GLN A 42 -18.87 -13.42 7.83
C GLN A 42 -20.02 -12.94 8.72
N ASP A 43 -20.08 -11.64 9.02
CA ASP A 43 -21.03 -11.05 9.98
C ASP A 43 -22.09 -10.14 9.33
N PHE A 44 -21.83 -9.70 8.10
CA PHE A 44 -22.71 -8.86 7.29
C PHE A 44 -23.15 -9.56 6.01
N ASP A 45 -24.41 -9.37 5.61
CA ASP A 45 -24.94 -9.91 4.35
C ASP A 45 -24.38 -9.16 3.13
N MET A 46 -24.03 -7.88 3.32
CA MET A 46 -23.35 -7.07 2.30
C MET A 46 -22.44 -5.99 2.88
N VAL A 47 -21.45 -5.61 2.06
CA VAL A 47 -20.59 -4.45 2.27
C VAL A 47 -20.82 -3.46 1.13
N VAL A 48 -21.01 -2.18 1.46
CA VAL A 48 -21.23 -1.10 0.50
C VAL A 48 -20.07 -0.12 0.59
N LEU A 49 -19.27 -0.03 -0.47
CA LEU A 49 -18.24 0.99 -0.63
C LEU A 49 -18.87 2.21 -1.30
N VAL A 50 -18.83 3.38 -0.65
CA VAL A 50 -19.35 4.64 -1.17
C VAL A 50 -18.21 5.63 -1.33
N LEU A 51 -17.97 6.06 -2.56
CA LEU A 51 -16.93 6.99 -2.95
C LEU A 51 -17.45 8.43 -2.96
N HIS A 52 -16.73 9.34 -2.30
CA HIS A 52 -17.07 10.77 -2.20
C HIS A 52 -16.03 11.66 -2.88
N GLU A 53 -16.46 12.82 -3.35
CA GLU A 53 -15.58 13.84 -3.97
C GLU A 53 -14.68 14.54 -2.96
N GLU A 54 -15.15 14.75 -1.73
CA GLU A 54 -14.45 15.52 -0.71
C GLU A 54 -13.25 14.76 -0.13
N GLN A 55 -12.09 15.43 -0.07
CA GLN A 55 -10.87 14.92 0.58
C GLN A 55 -11.01 14.79 2.11
N ASP A 56 -11.90 15.58 2.72
CA ASP A 56 -12.04 15.68 4.18
C ASP A 56 -13.05 14.69 4.80
N ARG A 57 -13.71 13.85 4.00
CA ARG A 57 -14.47 12.74 4.58
C ARG A 57 -13.50 11.68 5.08
N GLU A 58 -13.27 11.74 6.39
CA GLU A 58 -12.71 10.65 7.18
C GLU A 58 -13.40 9.33 6.78
N HIS A 59 -12.64 8.23 6.83
CA HIS A 59 -13.14 6.89 6.55
C HIS A 59 -14.30 6.53 7.51
N ILE A 60 -15.54 6.83 7.12
CA ILE A 60 -16.73 6.65 7.96
C ILE A 60 -17.31 5.27 7.70
N VAL A 61 -17.39 4.47 8.76
CA VAL A 61 -18.04 3.17 8.73
C VAL A 61 -19.41 3.28 9.41
N ARG A 62 -20.45 2.73 8.76
CA ARG A 62 -21.78 2.60 9.37
C ARG A 62 -22.25 1.16 9.29
N HIS A 63 -23.00 0.75 10.31
CA HIS A 63 -23.67 -0.54 10.35
C HIS A 63 -25.18 -0.30 10.40
N THR A 64 -25.91 -0.98 9.53
CA THR A 64 -27.36 -0.86 9.44
C THR A 64 -28.00 -2.25 9.40
N ILE A 65 -29.25 -2.32 9.87
CA ILE A 65 -30.08 -3.52 9.80
C ILE A 65 -31.42 -3.10 9.22
N ALA A 66 -31.81 -3.72 8.10
CA ALA A 66 -33.10 -3.52 7.46
C ALA A 66 -33.79 -4.88 7.30
N GLY A 67 -34.81 -5.13 8.14
CA GLY A 67 -35.37 -6.48 8.29
C GLY A 67 -34.35 -7.43 8.89
N ASP A 68 -34.06 -8.53 8.21
CA ASP A 68 -33.03 -9.51 8.62
C ASP A 68 -31.66 -9.23 7.98
N GLN A 69 -31.57 -8.24 7.09
CA GLN A 69 -30.36 -7.96 6.32
C GLN A 69 -29.46 -6.96 7.07
N ARG A 70 -28.20 -7.35 7.29
CA ARG A 70 -27.12 -6.58 7.89
C ARG A 70 -26.22 -6.01 6.81
N THR A 71 -25.99 -4.71 6.86
CA THR A 71 -25.13 -4.00 5.92
C THR A 71 -24.03 -3.25 6.67
N GLN A 72 -22.79 -3.37 6.20
CA GLN A 72 -21.73 -2.42 6.53
C GLN A 72 -21.52 -1.49 5.34
N SER A 73 -21.61 -0.19 5.55
CA SER A 73 -21.22 0.81 4.55
C SER A 73 -19.93 1.51 4.97
N VAL A 74 -19.05 1.72 3.98
CA VAL A 74 -17.78 2.43 4.12
C VAL A 74 -17.82 3.63 3.19
N HIS A 75 -17.82 4.82 3.77
CA HIS A 75 -17.77 6.09 3.05
C HIS A 75 -16.33 6.60 3.06
N ILE A 76 -15.77 6.80 1.87
CA ILE A 76 -14.36 7.18 1.70
C ILE A 76 -14.20 8.20 0.58
N GLY A 77 -13.31 9.18 0.78
CA GLY A 77 -12.91 10.10 -0.28
C GLY A 77 -11.99 9.45 -1.33
N LEU A 78 -11.98 9.97 -2.56
CA LEU A 78 -11.18 9.42 -3.66
C LEU A 78 -9.69 9.26 -3.33
N PHE A 79 -9.08 10.31 -2.78
CA PHE A 79 -7.68 10.27 -2.38
C PHE A 79 -7.39 9.17 -1.36
N ALA A 80 -8.27 8.99 -0.36
CA ALA A 80 -8.11 7.97 0.67
C ALA A 80 -8.30 6.54 0.12
N LEU A 81 -9.19 6.35 -0.86
CA LEU A 81 -9.34 5.06 -1.54
C LEU A 81 -8.11 4.70 -2.36
N GLU A 82 -7.60 5.65 -3.17
CA GLU A 82 -6.35 5.46 -3.91
C GLU A 82 -5.21 5.11 -2.94
N GLN A 83 -5.05 5.89 -1.88
CA GLN A 83 -4.08 5.64 -0.81
C GLN A 83 -4.18 4.20 -0.26
N ALA A 84 -5.36 3.73 0.12
CA ALA A 84 -5.54 2.41 0.75
C ALA A 84 -5.34 1.25 -0.24
N VAL A 85 -5.83 1.40 -1.48
CA VAL A 85 -5.65 0.41 -2.54
C VAL A 85 -4.18 0.24 -2.87
N MET A 86 -3.44 1.34 -3.02
CA MET A 86 -2.00 1.30 -3.31
C MET A 86 -1.21 0.75 -2.15
N ALA A 87 -1.59 1.11 -0.91
CA ALA A 87 -0.95 0.63 0.30
C ALA A 87 -1.05 -0.88 0.50
N GLY A 88 -2.07 -1.54 -0.07
CA GLY A 88 -2.27 -2.98 0.06
C GLY A 88 -2.46 -3.45 1.50
N ASP A 89 -2.78 -2.52 2.41
CA ASP A 89 -3.00 -2.73 3.84
C ASP A 89 -4.50 -2.78 4.21
N ASN A 90 -5.38 -2.44 3.27
CA ASN A 90 -6.82 -2.54 3.42
C ASN A 90 -7.42 -3.52 2.40
N ASN A 91 -7.37 -4.81 2.75
CA ASN A 91 -7.91 -5.89 1.94
C ASN A 91 -9.40 -5.70 1.63
N GLU A 92 -10.18 -5.22 2.59
CA GLU A 92 -11.64 -5.06 2.42
C GLU A 92 -11.99 -4.01 1.37
N LEU A 93 -11.30 -2.87 1.36
CA LEU A 93 -11.50 -1.84 0.33
C LEU A 93 -11.11 -2.35 -1.05
N LEU A 94 -9.95 -3.01 -1.17
CA LEU A 94 -9.49 -3.57 -2.44
C LEU A 94 -10.45 -4.65 -2.96
N ILE A 95 -10.90 -5.58 -2.11
CA ILE A 95 -11.82 -6.65 -2.48
C ILE A 95 -13.18 -6.07 -2.87
N SER A 96 -13.68 -5.10 -2.10
CA SER A 96 -14.93 -4.42 -2.43
C SER A 96 -14.83 -3.76 -3.81
N LEU A 97 -13.75 -3.00 -4.05
CA LEU A 97 -13.50 -2.37 -5.34
C LEU A 97 -13.38 -3.39 -6.46
N MET A 98 -12.63 -4.48 -6.29
CA MET A 98 -12.30 -5.41 -7.38
C MET A 98 -13.37 -6.47 -7.65
N ARG A 99 -14.11 -6.90 -6.62
CA ARG A 99 -15.07 -8.02 -6.72
C ARG A 99 -16.53 -7.63 -6.55
N GLY A 100 -16.81 -6.45 -6.01
CA GLY A 100 -18.20 -6.01 -5.84
C GLY A 100 -18.89 -5.65 -7.16
N GLU A 101 -20.20 -5.52 -7.11
CA GLU A 101 -21.01 -5.00 -8.22
C GLU A 101 -21.05 -3.48 -8.16
N VAL A 102 -20.66 -2.79 -9.24
CA VAL A 102 -20.79 -1.32 -9.32
C VAL A 102 -22.26 -0.99 -9.53
N ILE A 103 -22.87 -0.37 -8.52
CA ILE A 103 -24.29 0.00 -8.56
C ILE A 103 -24.49 1.48 -8.94
N TRP A 104 -23.43 2.29 -8.84
CA TRP A 104 -23.43 3.71 -9.20
C TRP A 104 -22.02 4.13 -9.63
N ASP A 105 -21.86 4.65 -10.84
CA ASP A 105 -20.59 5.24 -11.30
C ASP A 105 -20.81 6.16 -12.53
N PRO A 106 -21.51 7.30 -12.38
CA PRO A 106 -21.92 8.14 -13.51
C PRO A 106 -20.73 8.78 -14.24
N LYS A 107 -19.57 8.90 -13.59
CA LYS A 107 -18.34 9.47 -14.15
C LYS A 107 -17.34 8.39 -14.59
N GLY A 108 -17.61 7.11 -14.37
CA GLY A 108 -16.72 6.00 -14.72
C GLY A 108 -15.45 5.91 -13.86
N ILE A 109 -15.43 6.51 -12.67
CA ILE A 109 -14.24 6.61 -11.80
C ILE A 109 -13.88 5.24 -11.22
N LEU A 110 -14.86 4.47 -10.75
CA LEU A 110 -14.60 3.17 -10.14
C LEU A 110 -14.14 2.15 -11.19
N GLU A 111 -14.75 2.16 -12.38
CA GLU A 111 -14.32 1.32 -13.49
C GLU A 111 -12.94 1.71 -14.04
N GLU A 112 -12.59 3.00 -14.02
CA GLU A 112 -11.22 3.47 -14.31
C GLU A 112 -10.22 2.86 -13.32
N MET A 113 -10.47 3.02 -12.01
CA MET A 113 -9.58 2.50 -10.97
C MET A 113 -9.40 0.98 -11.08
N ARG A 114 -10.48 0.23 -11.34
CA ARG A 114 -10.40 -1.22 -11.60
C ARG A 114 -9.49 -1.53 -12.78
N ARG A 115 -9.65 -0.78 -13.87
CA ARG A 115 -8.85 -0.99 -15.08
C ARG A 115 -7.37 -0.72 -14.81
N GLU A 116 -7.04 0.36 -14.11
CA GLU A 116 -5.66 0.67 -13.73
C GLU A 116 -5.03 -0.43 -12.86
N ILE A 117 -5.78 -0.97 -11.90
CA ILE A 117 -5.33 -2.09 -11.05
C ILE A 117 -5.14 -3.37 -11.87
N LEU A 118 -6.04 -3.67 -12.79
CA LEU A 118 -5.96 -4.87 -13.65
C LEU A 118 -4.83 -4.78 -14.67
N GLN A 119 -4.59 -3.60 -15.25
CA GLN A 119 -3.49 -3.36 -16.19
C GLN A 119 -2.15 -3.33 -15.47
N PHE A 120 -2.10 -2.72 -14.27
CA PHE A 120 -0.93 -2.63 -13.41
C PHE A 120 0.36 -2.16 -14.13
N GLU A 121 0.25 -1.06 -14.86
CA GLU A 121 1.33 -0.50 -15.68
C GLU A 121 1.60 0.98 -15.35
N GLY A 122 2.83 1.44 -15.62
CA GLY A 122 3.18 2.84 -15.49
C GLY A 122 3.11 3.36 -14.04
N PRO A 123 2.45 4.50 -13.77
CA PRO A 123 2.51 5.18 -12.46
C PRO A 123 2.08 4.32 -11.27
N ILE A 124 1.04 3.48 -11.45
CA ILE A 124 0.53 2.60 -10.39
C ILE A 124 1.61 1.59 -9.96
N LYS A 125 2.29 0.98 -10.92
CA LYS A 125 3.36 0.00 -10.71
C LYS A 125 4.57 0.64 -10.04
N GLU A 126 5.01 1.80 -10.53
CA GLU A 126 6.14 2.54 -9.93
C GLU A 126 5.87 2.92 -8.47
N ARG A 127 4.64 3.34 -8.18
CA ARG A 127 4.22 3.72 -6.84
C ARG A 127 4.18 2.55 -5.88
N VAL A 128 3.56 1.44 -6.28
CA VAL A 128 3.53 0.22 -5.47
C VAL A 128 4.96 -0.29 -5.24
N ALA A 129 5.79 -0.37 -6.29
CA ALA A 129 7.18 -0.81 -6.17
C ALA A 129 7.99 0.04 -5.17
N PHE A 130 7.87 1.36 -5.23
CA PHE A 130 8.57 2.26 -4.31
C PHE A 130 8.12 2.06 -2.86
N MET A 131 6.83 1.98 -2.63
CA MET A 131 6.25 1.85 -1.30
C MET A 131 6.60 0.50 -0.66
N GLU A 132 6.51 -0.60 -1.41
CA GLU A 132 6.92 -1.92 -0.93
C GLU A 132 8.43 -1.99 -0.67
N PHE A 133 9.25 -1.35 -1.50
CA PHE A 133 10.69 -1.24 -1.26
C PHE A 133 11.00 -0.45 0.03
N ALA A 134 10.31 0.66 0.26
CA ALA A 134 10.49 1.47 1.46
C ALA A 134 10.20 0.67 2.73
N ARG A 135 9.08 -0.08 2.74
CA ARG A 135 8.69 -0.94 3.87
C ARG A 135 9.62 -2.15 4.02
N PHE A 136 10.05 -2.77 2.92
CA PHE A 136 11.05 -3.83 2.93
C PHE A 136 12.35 -3.37 3.59
N LEU A 137 12.90 -2.22 3.18
CA LEU A 137 14.10 -1.63 3.76
C LEU A 137 13.89 -1.30 5.25
N HIS A 138 12.75 -0.72 5.62
CA HIS A 138 12.44 -0.39 7.01
C HIS A 138 12.49 -1.65 7.90
N MET A 139 11.81 -2.72 7.49
CA MET A 139 11.74 -3.96 8.26
C MET A 139 13.09 -4.70 8.32
N TYR A 140 13.89 -4.68 7.25
CA TYR A 140 15.27 -5.16 7.27
C TYR A 140 16.12 -4.43 8.31
N VAL A 141 16.09 -3.09 8.30
CA VAL A 141 16.87 -2.28 9.26
C VAL A 141 16.39 -2.53 10.69
N LYS A 142 15.08 -2.63 10.91
CA LYS A 142 14.51 -2.92 12.23
C LYS A 142 14.94 -4.29 12.75
N SER A 143 14.92 -5.31 11.89
CA SER A 143 15.37 -6.66 12.23
C SER A 143 16.84 -6.70 12.67
N LYS A 144 17.75 -6.04 11.93
CA LYS A 144 19.16 -5.97 12.31
C LYS A 144 19.38 -5.38 13.70
N ARG A 145 18.63 -4.31 14.04
CA ARG A 145 18.71 -3.70 15.37
C ARG A 145 18.20 -4.62 16.47
N TYR A 146 17.18 -5.44 16.20
CA TYR A 146 16.69 -6.43 17.15
C TYR A 146 17.69 -7.58 17.36
N ILE A 147 18.37 -8.05 16.31
CA ILE A 147 19.48 -9.02 16.43
C ILE A 147 20.59 -8.45 17.30
N GLU A 148 21.06 -7.23 17.02
CA GLU A 148 22.11 -6.56 17.79
C GLU A 148 21.75 -6.40 19.28
N ALA A 149 20.46 -6.27 19.59
CA ALA A 149 19.92 -6.16 20.95
C ALA A 149 19.56 -7.52 21.60
N GLY A 150 19.73 -8.65 20.90
CA GLY A 150 19.38 -9.98 21.39
C GLY A 150 17.88 -10.32 21.39
N PHE A 151 17.04 -9.50 20.75
CA PHE A 151 15.59 -9.69 20.65
C PHE A 151 15.22 -10.53 19.41
N ILE A 152 15.60 -11.81 19.43
CA ILE A 152 15.53 -12.69 18.24
C ILE A 152 14.09 -12.90 17.74
N MET A 153 13.10 -12.98 18.63
CA MET A 153 11.69 -13.15 18.24
C MET A 153 11.15 -11.91 17.48
N ASP A 154 11.53 -10.71 17.93
CA ASP A 154 11.18 -9.46 17.25
C ASP A 154 11.90 -9.31 15.91
N ALA A 155 13.16 -9.74 15.83
CA ALA A 155 13.92 -9.81 14.59
C ALA A 155 13.25 -10.76 13.58
N TYR A 156 12.83 -11.96 14.03
CA TYR A 156 12.11 -12.93 13.21
C TYR A 156 10.81 -12.35 12.64
N ASN A 157 9.99 -11.71 13.48
CA ASN A 157 8.78 -11.05 13.01
C ASN A 157 9.07 -9.97 11.97
N CYS A 158 10.15 -9.19 12.17
CA CYS A 158 10.56 -8.20 11.19
C CYS A 158 10.99 -8.82 9.87
N VAL A 159 11.72 -9.94 9.87
CA VAL A 159 12.12 -10.64 8.65
C VAL A 159 10.89 -11.20 7.90
N LEU A 160 9.92 -11.78 8.61
CA LEU A 160 8.69 -12.25 7.96
C LEU A 160 7.98 -11.13 7.20
N ILE A 161 7.85 -9.96 7.82
CA ILE A 161 7.21 -8.79 7.18
C ILE A 161 8.11 -8.24 6.05
N ALA A 162 9.43 -8.25 6.21
CA ALA A 162 10.36 -7.86 5.15
C ALA A 162 10.22 -8.75 3.90
N LEU A 163 10.12 -10.08 4.10
CA LEU A 163 9.87 -11.02 3.00
C LEU A 163 8.49 -10.82 2.37
N TYR A 164 7.46 -10.47 3.15
CA TYR A 164 6.13 -10.12 2.62
C TYR A 164 6.21 -8.94 1.63
N HIS A 165 6.90 -7.85 1.99
CA HIS A 165 7.08 -6.71 1.09
C HIS A 165 7.94 -7.06 -0.12
N TRP A 166 9.01 -7.84 0.06
CA TRP A 166 9.82 -8.33 -1.07
C TRP A 166 8.98 -9.20 -2.02
N ALA A 167 8.10 -10.07 -1.52
CA ALA A 167 7.18 -10.84 -2.34
C ALA A 167 6.29 -9.95 -3.22
N ARG A 168 5.76 -8.87 -2.64
CA ARG A 168 4.97 -7.88 -3.37
C ARG A 168 5.78 -7.17 -4.46
N ILE A 169 7.07 -6.90 -4.22
CA ILE A 169 7.98 -6.36 -5.24
C ILE A 169 8.18 -7.38 -6.39
N GLU A 170 8.48 -8.65 -6.10
CA GLU A 170 8.71 -9.66 -7.15
C GLU A 170 7.46 -9.91 -8.02
N VAL A 171 6.27 -9.89 -7.42
CA VAL A 171 4.99 -9.94 -8.16
C VAL A 171 4.82 -8.68 -9.02
N SER A 172 5.17 -7.51 -8.48
CA SER A 172 5.07 -6.27 -9.24
C SER A 172 6.01 -6.22 -10.45
N GLU A 173 7.23 -6.77 -10.31
CA GLU A 173 8.24 -6.80 -11.36
C GLU A 173 7.75 -7.52 -12.63
N VAL A 174 7.01 -8.63 -12.46
CA VAL A 174 6.44 -9.39 -13.58
C VAL A 174 5.18 -8.76 -14.19
N GLY A 175 4.75 -7.60 -13.68
CA GLY A 175 3.57 -6.88 -14.19
C GLY A 175 2.25 -7.38 -13.63
N ALA A 176 2.26 -8.07 -12.50
CA ALA A 176 1.03 -8.48 -11.80
C ALA A 176 0.81 -7.59 -10.57
N PHE A 177 -0.44 -7.26 -10.29
CA PHE A 177 -0.79 -6.54 -9.06
C PHE A 177 -0.58 -7.46 -7.83
N PRO A 178 0.10 -6.99 -6.77
CA PRO A 178 0.29 -7.78 -5.55
C PRO A 178 -0.99 -7.86 -4.72
N GLU A 179 -1.67 -8.99 -4.81
CA GLU A 179 -2.91 -9.27 -4.09
C GLU A 179 -2.66 -9.52 -2.58
N PRO A 180 -3.72 -9.46 -1.74
CA PRO A 180 -3.62 -9.79 -0.32
C PRO A 180 -3.03 -11.18 -0.05
N ALA A 181 -3.39 -12.17 -0.86
CA ALA A 181 -2.90 -13.55 -0.76
C ALA A 181 -1.53 -13.72 -1.45
N ILE A 182 -0.57 -12.86 -1.13
CA ILE A 182 0.69 -12.73 -1.87
C ILE A 182 1.50 -14.04 -1.96
N TRP A 183 1.46 -14.87 -0.90
CA TRP A 183 2.23 -16.11 -0.83
C TRP A 183 1.78 -17.15 -1.86
N GLU A 184 0.49 -17.18 -2.20
CA GLU A 184 -0.02 -18.03 -3.28
C GLU A 184 0.48 -17.55 -4.66
N GLN A 185 0.54 -16.22 -4.86
CA GLN A 185 1.11 -15.65 -6.09
C GLN A 185 2.58 -16.04 -6.24
N VAL A 186 3.43 -15.77 -5.24
CA VAL A 186 4.87 -16.09 -5.36
C VAL A 186 5.18 -17.57 -5.39
N LYS A 187 4.36 -18.41 -4.72
CA LYS A 187 4.46 -19.87 -4.82
C LYS A 187 4.19 -20.35 -6.24
N SER A 188 3.12 -19.87 -6.86
CA SER A 188 2.77 -20.22 -8.25
C SER A 188 3.85 -19.80 -9.26
N MET A 189 4.55 -18.70 -8.97
CA MET A 189 5.61 -18.14 -9.79
C MET A 189 7.00 -18.75 -9.49
N ASN A 190 7.14 -19.57 -8.45
CA ASN A 190 8.41 -20.17 -8.00
C ASN A 190 9.52 -19.14 -7.78
N THR A 191 9.20 -18.04 -7.09
CA THR A 191 10.14 -16.92 -6.93
C THR A 191 11.19 -17.17 -5.85
N SER A 192 12.21 -16.31 -5.80
CA SER A 192 13.31 -16.45 -4.83
C SER A 192 12.84 -16.22 -3.39
N VAL A 193 11.90 -15.29 -3.18
CA VAL A 193 11.38 -14.95 -1.86
C VAL A 193 10.57 -16.09 -1.22
N HIS A 194 9.88 -16.92 -2.03
CA HIS A 194 9.15 -18.07 -1.52
C HIS A 194 10.09 -19.09 -0.87
N LYS A 195 11.24 -19.35 -1.51
CA LYS A 195 12.27 -20.25 -0.97
C LYS A 195 12.89 -19.70 0.32
N LEU A 196 13.08 -18.37 0.41
CA LEU A 196 13.55 -17.73 1.64
C LEU A 196 12.53 -17.85 2.78
N TYR A 197 11.24 -17.76 2.48
CA TYR A 197 10.18 -18.01 3.45
C TYR A 197 10.20 -19.46 3.95
N GLU A 198 10.37 -20.44 3.04
CA GLU A 198 10.52 -21.86 3.41
C GLU A 198 11.75 -22.08 4.30
N GLU A 199 12.90 -21.49 3.94
CA GLU A 199 14.13 -21.58 4.75
C GLU A 199 13.93 -20.98 6.14
N LEU A 200 13.26 -19.82 6.23
CA LEU A 200 12.97 -19.17 7.51
C LEU A 200 12.07 -20.01 8.42
N THR A 201 11.14 -20.77 7.85
CA THR A 201 10.06 -21.44 8.60
C THR A 201 10.32 -22.92 8.86
N VAL A 202 10.91 -23.64 7.90
CA VAL A 202 11.01 -25.10 7.89
C VAL A 202 12.42 -25.62 8.20
N SER A 203 13.46 -24.77 8.10
CA SER A 203 14.84 -25.19 8.34
C SER A 203 15.09 -25.69 9.77
N THR A 204 16.04 -26.64 9.89
CA THR A 204 16.41 -27.28 11.16
C THR A 204 17.41 -26.46 11.99
N GLU A 205 17.94 -25.37 11.44
CA GLU A 205 18.82 -24.44 12.12
C GLU A 205 18.11 -23.71 13.29
N THR A 206 18.88 -23.09 14.18
CA THR A 206 18.27 -22.27 15.25
C THR A 206 17.54 -21.06 14.66
N LEU A 207 16.60 -20.49 15.42
CA LEU A 207 15.85 -19.31 14.98
C LEU A 207 16.77 -18.14 14.59
N GLU A 208 17.80 -17.90 15.39
CA GLU A 208 18.79 -16.84 15.15
C GLU A 208 19.53 -17.05 13.83
N GLN A 209 20.08 -18.25 13.59
CA GLN A 209 20.78 -18.57 12.35
C GLN A 209 19.87 -18.43 11.11
N ARG A 210 18.60 -18.88 11.20
CA ARG A 210 17.63 -18.71 10.10
C ARG A 210 17.36 -17.25 9.80
N VAL A 211 17.20 -16.42 10.84
CA VAL A 211 17.00 -14.98 10.69
C VAL A 211 18.23 -14.33 10.07
N GLU A 212 19.44 -14.64 10.55
CA GLU A 212 20.69 -14.11 10.00
C GLU A 212 20.89 -14.48 8.52
N LEU A 213 20.63 -15.74 8.16
CA LEU A 213 20.74 -16.21 6.78
C LEU A 213 19.80 -15.44 5.84
N VAL A 214 18.54 -15.27 6.25
CA VAL A 214 17.57 -14.54 5.45
C VAL A 214 17.91 -13.05 5.39
N LEU A 215 18.45 -12.46 6.45
CA LEU A 215 18.91 -11.06 6.44
C LEU A 215 20.02 -10.83 5.41
N LEU A 216 20.94 -11.78 5.21
CA LEU A 216 21.94 -11.71 4.15
C LEU A 216 21.28 -11.67 2.76
N ALA A 217 20.28 -12.51 2.53
CA ALA A 217 19.51 -12.50 1.29
C ALA A 217 18.73 -11.19 1.13
N CYS A 218 18.12 -10.66 2.20
CA CYS A 218 17.44 -9.37 2.17
C CYS A 218 18.39 -8.23 1.80
N GLU A 219 19.62 -8.23 2.32
CA GLU A 219 20.61 -7.22 1.96
C GLU A 219 20.91 -7.24 0.45
N PHE A 220 21.12 -8.42 -0.12
CA PHE A 220 21.28 -8.58 -1.56
C PHE A 220 20.05 -8.08 -2.33
N GLY A 221 18.84 -8.49 -1.92
CA GLY A 221 17.58 -8.10 -2.55
C GLY A 221 17.34 -6.59 -2.52
N ILE A 222 17.60 -5.94 -1.39
CA ILE A 222 17.55 -4.47 -1.26
C ILE A 222 18.50 -3.84 -2.27
N MET A 223 19.73 -4.36 -2.38
CA MET A 223 20.72 -3.77 -3.28
C MET A 223 20.38 -3.97 -4.75
N SER A 224 19.88 -5.15 -5.14
CA SER A 224 19.56 -5.45 -6.53
C SER A 224 18.32 -4.70 -7.03
N LYS A 225 17.35 -4.42 -6.15
CA LYS A 225 16.05 -3.82 -6.52
C LYS A 225 15.99 -2.30 -6.32
N MET A 226 17.00 -1.71 -5.66
CA MET A 226 17.00 -0.31 -5.24
C MET A 226 16.71 0.67 -6.36
N THR A 227 17.44 0.59 -7.48
CA THR A 227 17.30 1.55 -8.58
C THR A 227 15.93 1.46 -9.22
N ASP A 228 15.46 0.25 -9.51
CA ASP A 228 14.21 0.01 -10.22
C ASP A 228 12.99 0.36 -9.34
N CYS A 229 13.04 0.07 -8.04
CA CYS A 229 11.96 0.42 -7.13
C CYS A 229 11.93 1.91 -6.77
N CYS A 230 13.05 2.63 -6.86
CA CYS A 230 13.12 4.05 -6.52
C CYS A 230 12.89 5.00 -7.70
N LEU A 231 12.43 4.51 -8.85
CA LEU A 231 12.15 5.34 -10.03
C LEU A 231 11.19 6.51 -9.73
N LEU A 232 10.12 6.27 -8.97
CA LEU A 232 9.19 7.33 -8.54
C LEU A 232 9.92 8.47 -7.82
N LEU A 233 10.77 8.14 -6.85
CA LEU A 233 11.52 9.13 -6.09
C LEU A 233 12.55 9.85 -6.96
N PHE A 234 13.25 9.14 -7.85
CA PHE A 234 14.18 9.78 -8.79
C PHE A 234 13.47 10.74 -9.74
N ASN A 235 12.29 10.37 -10.24
CA ASN A 235 11.46 11.23 -11.08
C ASN A 235 11.05 12.52 -10.35
N ILE A 236 10.66 12.42 -9.07
CA ILE A 236 10.34 13.58 -8.22
C ILE A 236 11.58 14.46 -8.00
N LEU A 237 12.72 13.85 -7.62
CA LEU A 237 13.95 14.60 -7.40
C LEU A 237 14.45 15.32 -8.66
N ASN A 238 14.23 14.72 -9.85
CA ASN A 238 14.59 15.29 -11.15
C ASN A 238 13.57 16.30 -11.69
N SER A 239 12.40 16.44 -11.05
CA SER A 239 11.30 17.26 -11.59
C SER A 239 11.58 18.77 -11.52
N ARG A 240 12.58 19.18 -10.73
CA ARG A 240 13.08 20.56 -10.64
C ARG A 240 14.58 20.58 -10.36
N LYS A 241 15.22 21.74 -10.54
CA LYS A 241 16.67 21.91 -10.32
C LYS A 241 17.02 22.08 -8.85
N GLU A 242 16.11 22.64 -8.06
CA GLU A 242 16.32 22.90 -6.64
C GLU A 242 16.22 21.60 -5.83
N ALA A 243 17.11 21.45 -4.85
CA ALA A 243 17.07 20.31 -3.92
C ALA A 243 15.76 20.30 -3.12
N TRP A 244 15.36 19.12 -2.65
CA TRP A 244 14.13 18.86 -1.92
C TRP A 244 14.38 18.68 -0.43
N SER A 245 13.60 19.34 0.42
CA SER A 245 13.48 18.96 1.82
C SER A 245 12.57 17.74 1.96
N ILE A 246 12.72 16.99 3.06
CA ILE A 246 11.82 15.86 3.35
C ILE A 246 10.35 16.30 3.47
N LYS A 247 10.11 17.50 4.01
CA LYS A 247 8.76 18.07 4.14
C LYS A 247 8.11 18.28 2.76
N GLU A 248 8.85 18.80 1.80
CA GLU A 248 8.34 18.96 0.43
C GLU A 248 8.10 17.60 -0.25
N LEU A 249 9.00 16.62 -0.05
CA LEU A 249 8.80 15.27 -0.59
C LEU A 249 7.51 14.64 -0.05
N LEU A 250 7.22 14.75 1.25
CA LEU A 250 6.02 14.20 1.87
C LEU A 250 4.72 14.90 1.45
N GLN A 251 4.77 16.04 0.75
CA GLN A 251 3.58 16.66 0.16
C GLN A 251 3.13 15.98 -1.15
N HIS A 252 3.98 15.14 -1.75
CA HIS A 252 3.59 14.37 -2.92
C HIS A 252 2.65 13.22 -2.53
N SER A 253 1.53 13.08 -3.24
CA SER A 253 0.54 12.00 -3.02
C SER A 253 1.15 10.60 -3.02
N GLY A 254 2.17 10.36 -3.85
CA GLY A 254 2.90 9.10 -3.94
C GLY A 254 3.87 8.83 -2.77
N LEU A 255 4.19 9.83 -1.95
CA LEU A 255 5.16 9.73 -0.84
C LEU A 255 4.55 10.01 0.54
N SER A 256 3.37 10.62 0.61
CA SER A 256 2.78 11.11 1.87
C SER A 256 2.53 10.02 2.92
N GLN A 257 2.35 8.76 2.51
CA GLN A 257 2.19 7.61 3.42
C GLN A 257 3.50 7.08 3.99
N LEU A 258 4.64 7.55 3.50
CA LEU A 258 5.96 7.00 3.82
C LEU A 258 6.71 7.87 4.81
N GLU A 259 6.01 8.59 5.69
CA GLU A 259 6.63 9.46 6.70
C GLU A 259 7.66 8.69 7.58
N SER A 260 7.35 7.43 7.90
CA SER A 260 8.21 6.58 8.74
C SER A 260 9.37 5.92 7.97
N GLU A 261 9.21 5.68 6.67
CA GLU A 261 10.14 4.92 5.84
C GLU A 261 11.05 5.82 5.00
N LEU A 262 10.53 6.94 4.48
CA LEU A 262 11.23 7.83 3.55
C LEU A 262 12.60 8.32 4.08
N PRO A 263 12.76 8.70 5.37
CA PRO A 263 14.09 9.04 5.89
C PRO A 263 15.11 7.91 5.73
N LEU A 264 14.69 6.66 5.93
CA LEU A 264 15.57 5.49 5.79
C LEU A 264 15.94 5.24 4.33
N VAL A 265 14.99 5.39 3.42
CA VAL A 265 15.22 5.28 1.98
C VAL A 265 16.22 6.32 1.50
N LEU A 266 16.00 7.60 1.83
CA LEU A 266 16.90 8.70 1.46
C LEU A 266 18.32 8.45 1.98
N ARG A 267 18.46 8.10 3.26
CA ARG A 267 19.77 7.77 3.85
C ARG A 267 20.44 6.60 3.14
N LYS A 268 19.69 5.56 2.77
CA LYS A 268 20.23 4.40 2.04
C LYS A 268 20.70 4.81 0.64
N LEU A 269 19.92 5.61 -0.10
CA LEU A 269 20.29 6.11 -1.42
C LEU A 269 21.54 7.00 -1.37
N VAL A 270 21.64 7.90 -0.38
CA VAL A 270 22.83 8.72 -0.12
C VAL A 270 24.05 7.85 0.16
N SER A 271 23.92 6.83 1.03
CA SER A 271 25.03 5.92 1.36
C SER A 271 25.55 5.12 0.16
N ARG A 272 24.76 5.05 -0.93
CA ARG A 272 25.09 4.38 -2.19
C ARG A 272 25.43 5.36 -3.30
N SER A 273 25.51 6.65 -3.01
CA SER A 273 25.78 7.73 -3.97
C SER A 273 24.78 7.78 -5.14
N LEU A 274 23.55 7.32 -4.92
CA LEU A 274 22.47 7.40 -5.92
C LEU A 274 21.74 8.75 -5.89
N ILE A 275 21.80 9.43 -4.75
CA ILE A 275 21.36 10.81 -4.57
C ILE A 275 22.41 11.53 -3.71
N ARG A 276 22.37 12.86 -3.71
CA ARG A 276 23.23 13.72 -2.91
C ARG A 276 22.45 14.39 -1.80
N GLU A 277 23.09 14.46 -0.64
CA GLU A 277 22.66 15.24 0.51
C GLU A 277 23.41 16.57 0.52
N ILE A 278 22.70 17.68 0.67
CA ILE A 278 23.29 19.02 0.78
C ILE A 278 22.71 19.77 1.98
N THR A 279 23.53 20.63 2.58
CA THR A 279 23.11 21.52 3.67
C THR A 279 22.74 22.89 3.10
N SER A 280 21.53 23.37 3.39
CA SER A 280 21.13 24.75 3.09
C SER A 280 21.70 25.70 4.15
N TRP A 281 22.50 26.68 3.73
CA TRP A 281 22.98 27.77 4.57
C TRP A 281 21.97 28.93 4.66
N ALA A 282 20.88 28.88 3.89
CA ALA A 282 19.88 29.95 3.83
C ALA A 282 18.82 29.85 4.95
N ASP A 283 18.69 28.69 5.59
CA ASP A 283 17.73 28.41 6.65
C ASP A 283 18.43 28.40 8.03
N VAL A 284 19.20 29.44 8.33
CA VAL A 284 19.93 29.56 9.60
C VAL A 284 19.08 30.32 10.61
N HIS A 285 18.60 29.61 11.63
CA HIS A 285 18.17 30.21 12.89
C HIS A 285 19.26 29.94 13.94
N GLU A 286 19.69 30.97 14.69
CA GLU A 286 20.75 30.83 15.70
C GLU A 286 20.38 29.72 16.71
N GLY A 287 21.13 28.61 16.68
CA GLY A 287 20.93 27.46 17.56
C GLY A 287 20.27 26.24 16.93
N GLU A 288 19.69 26.36 15.73
CA GLU A 288 19.15 25.23 14.96
C GLU A 288 20.16 24.85 13.86
N GLY A 289 20.48 23.56 13.77
CA GLY A 289 21.43 23.04 12.78
C GLY A 289 20.99 23.30 11.33
N HIS A 290 21.87 23.02 10.36
CA HIS A 290 21.56 23.24 8.95
C HIS A 290 20.47 22.30 8.44
N ALA A 291 19.51 22.84 7.68
CA ALA A 291 18.49 22.04 7.02
C ALA A 291 19.11 21.14 5.93
N ILE A 292 18.79 19.85 5.99
CA ILE A 292 19.22 18.85 5.01
C ILE A 292 18.25 18.85 3.82
N ARG A 293 18.81 18.82 2.60
CA ARG A 293 18.06 18.72 1.35
C ARG A 293 18.68 17.66 0.43
N TYR A 294 17.87 17.13 -0.48
CA TYR A 294 18.21 16.01 -1.35
C TYR A 294 18.09 16.39 -2.83
N THR A 295 19.03 15.93 -3.64
CA THR A 295 19.04 16.12 -5.10
C THR A 295 19.71 14.92 -5.77
N LEU A 296 19.58 14.77 -7.08
CA LEU A 296 20.36 13.78 -7.83
C LEU A 296 21.84 14.19 -7.90
#